data_AF-P01064-F1
#
_entry.id   AF-P01064-F1
#
_cell.length_a   1.000
_cell.length_b   1.000
_cell.length_c   1.000
_cell.angle_alpha   90.00
_cell.angle_beta   90.00
_cell.angle_gamma   90.00
#
_symmetry.space_group_name_H-M   'P 1'
#
loop_
_entity.id
_entity.type
_entity.pdbx_description
1 polymer ?
#
loop_
_entity_poly.entity_id
_entity_poly.type
_entity_poly.pdbx_seq_one_letter_code
_entity_poly.pdbx_strand_id
1 'polypeptide(L)'
;MCILSFLKSDQSSSYDDDEYSKPCCDLCMCTRSMPPQCSCEDIRLNSCHSDCKSCMCTRSQPGQCRCLDTNDFCYKPCKSRDD
;
A
#
# COMPACT_ATOMS: atom_id res chain seq x y z
N MET A 1 -3.94 49.64 15.45
CA MET A 1 -4.49 49.35 14.10
C MET A 1 -3.91 48.03 13.63
N CYS A 2 -4.77 47.17 13.07
CA CYS A 2 -4.61 45.72 13.02
C CYS A 2 -3.45 45.23 12.16
N ILE A 3 -2.64 44.33 12.72
CA ILE A 3 -1.81 43.38 11.97
C ILE A 3 -2.31 41.99 12.40
N LEU A 4 -3.23 41.42 11.62
CA LEU A 4 -3.75 40.07 11.83
C LEU A 4 -3.18 39.20 10.71
N SER A 5 -2.06 38.56 11.02
CA SER A 5 -1.46 37.49 10.23
C SER A 5 -1.17 36.33 11.18
N PHE A 6 -2.17 35.50 11.46
CA PHE A 6 -1.93 34.18 12.05
C PHE A 6 -2.66 33.13 11.24
N LEU A 7 -1.87 32.09 10.95
CA LEU A 7 -2.08 31.04 9.98
C LEU A 7 -3.32 30.20 10.29
N LYS A 8 -4.13 30.04 9.25
CA LYS A 8 -4.82 28.83 8.81
C LYS A 8 -5.33 27.88 9.91
N SER A 9 -6.63 28.05 10.14
CA SER A 9 -7.63 27.17 10.75
C SER A 9 -7.28 25.69 10.89
N ASP A 10 -7.46 25.23 12.13
CA ASP A 10 -7.75 23.86 12.52
C ASP A 10 -8.83 23.21 11.63
N GLN A 11 -8.53 22.03 11.10
CA GLN A 11 -9.55 21.02 10.89
C GLN A 11 -8.99 19.67 11.31
N SER A 12 -9.19 19.36 12.59
CA SER A 12 -9.18 18.00 13.10
C SER A 12 -10.25 17.21 12.34
N SER A 13 -9.83 16.22 11.56
CA SER A 13 -10.70 15.13 11.15
C SER A 13 -9.96 13.82 11.41
N SER A 14 -10.36 13.13 12.47
CA SER A 14 -10.02 11.73 12.70
C SER A 14 -10.72 10.88 11.64
N TYR A 15 -10.15 10.83 10.44
CA TYR A 15 -10.47 9.82 9.43
C TYR A 15 -9.24 8.90 9.35
N ASP A 16 -9.50 7.61 9.34
CA ASP A 16 -8.55 6.51 9.41
C ASP A 16 -7.34 6.66 8.46
N ASP A 17 -6.26 7.29 8.93
CA ASP A 17 -4.94 7.28 8.26
C ASP A 17 -4.36 5.85 8.14
N ASP A 18 -5.01 4.90 8.82
CA ASP A 18 -4.71 3.47 8.76
C ASP A 18 -5.14 2.83 7.43
N GLU A 19 -6.08 3.40 6.66
CA GLU A 19 -6.51 2.75 5.42
C GLU A 19 -5.46 2.84 4.31
N TYR A 20 -4.79 3.99 4.18
CA TYR A 20 -3.71 4.15 3.20
C TYR A 20 -2.42 3.40 3.60
N SER A 21 -2.28 3.14 4.90
CA SER A 21 -1.12 2.44 5.46
C SER A 21 -1.31 0.92 5.56
N LYS A 22 -2.53 0.39 5.44
CA LYS A 22 -2.81 -1.04 5.49
C LYS A 22 -2.24 -1.75 4.26
N PRO A 23 -1.61 -2.93 4.42
CA PRO A 23 -1.19 -3.72 3.28
C PRO A 23 -2.41 -4.17 2.47
N CYS A 24 -2.29 -4.06 1.15
CA CYS A 24 -3.32 -4.44 0.20
C CYS A 24 -2.67 -5.10 -1.04
N CYS A 25 -3.43 -5.90 -1.77
CA CYS A 25 -2.98 -6.57 -2.99
C CYS A 25 -4.14 -6.75 -3.96
N ASP A 26 -4.04 -6.18 -5.16
CA ASP A 26 -5.05 -6.35 -6.22
C ASP A 26 -4.82 -7.64 -7.02
N LEU A 27 -3.56 -8.03 -7.24
CA LEU A 27 -3.16 -9.22 -7.98
C LEU A 27 -2.41 -10.21 -7.08
N CYS A 28 -3.16 -11.07 -6.39
CA CYS A 28 -2.59 -12.15 -5.59
C CYS A 28 -2.59 -13.48 -6.36
N MET A 29 -1.46 -14.18 -6.38
CA MET A 29 -1.30 -15.48 -7.02
C MET A 29 -0.87 -16.53 -6.01
N CYS A 30 -1.56 -17.68 -5.98
CA CYS A 30 -1.26 -18.77 -5.06
C CYS A 30 -0.97 -20.09 -5.78
N THR A 31 -0.06 -20.89 -5.21
CA THR A 31 0.12 -22.29 -5.62
C THR A 31 -1.10 -23.12 -5.26
N ARG A 32 -1.27 -24.27 -5.94
CA ARG A 32 -2.34 -25.25 -5.65
C ARG A 32 -1.92 -26.31 -4.61
N SER A 33 -0.98 -25.97 -3.73
CA SER A 33 -0.50 -26.84 -2.64
C SER A 33 -1.34 -26.66 -1.36
N MET A 34 -1.05 -27.48 -0.35
CA MET A 34 -1.66 -27.39 0.98
C MET A 34 -0.54 -27.37 2.04
N PRO A 35 -0.23 -26.23 2.70
CA PRO A 35 -0.84 -24.91 2.53
C PRO A 35 -0.51 -24.27 1.17
N PRO A 36 -1.33 -23.30 0.71
CA PRO A 36 -1.00 -22.51 -0.47
C PRO A 36 0.19 -21.61 -0.18
N GLN A 37 0.97 -21.31 -1.21
CA GLN A 37 2.03 -20.30 -1.18
C GLN A 37 1.59 -19.17 -2.12
N CYS A 38 1.29 -18.01 -1.54
CA CYS A 38 0.70 -16.86 -2.18
C CYS A 38 1.69 -15.68 -2.22
N SER A 39 1.83 -15.05 -3.38
CA SER A 39 2.61 -13.83 -3.60
C SER A 39 1.73 -12.72 -4.16
N CYS A 40 2.05 -11.47 -3.80
CA CYS A 40 1.42 -10.31 -4.40
C CYS A 40 2.21 -9.87 -5.63
N GLU A 41 1.57 -9.89 -6.79
CA GLU A 41 2.17 -9.54 -8.09
C GLU A 41 1.89 -8.08 -8.50
N ASP A 42 1.35 -7.27 -7.59
CA ASP A 42 1.17 -5.84 -7.81
C ASP A 42 2.50 -5.14 -8.09
N ILE A 43 2.53 -4.33 -9.14
CA ILE A 43 3.62 -3.39 -9.40
C ILE A 43 3.22 -2.01 -8.89
N ARG A 44 3.98 -1.49 -7.93
CA ARG A 44 3.80 -0.17 -7.35
C ARG A 44 4.94 0.76 -7.73
N LEU A 45 4.64 2.06 -7.84
CA LEU A 45 5.66 3.05 -8.16
C LEU A 45 6.44 3.43 -6.89
N ASN A 46 7.77 3.33 -6.98
CA ASN A 46 8.78 3.75 -5.99
C ASN A 46 8.81 3.02 -4.64
N SER A 47 7.75 2.29 -4.25
CA SER A 47 7.66 1.60 -2.95
C SER A 47 6.75 0.38 -3.00
N CYS A 48 6.89 -0.54 -2.03
CA CYS A 48 5.96 -1.64 -1.78
C CYS A 48 4.96 -1.29 -0.66
N HIS A 49 4.00 -2.17 -0.37
CA HIS A 49 3.14 -1.99 0.82
C HIS A 49 3.93 -2.09 2.13
N SER A 50 3.37 -1.52 3.20
CA SER A 50 3.98 -1.40 4.53
C SER A 50 4.46 -2.73 5.13
N ASP A 51 3.72 -3.81 4.91
CA ASP A 51 4.05 -5.14 5.44
C ASP A 51 5.02 -5.96 4.55
N CYS A 52 5.53 -5.37 3.45
CA CYS A 52 6.46 -6.06 2.56
C CYS A 52 7.89 -6.00 3.11
N LYS A 53 8.41 -7.14 3.57
CA LYS A 53 9.78 -7.33 4.07
C LYS A 53 10.79 -7.37 2.93
N SER A 54 10.43 -7.99 1.81
CA SER A 54 11.31 -8.20 0.65
C SER A 54 10.84 -7.39 -0.56
N CYS A 55 11.02 -6.07 -0.51
CA CYS A 55 10.66 -5.18 -1.61
C CYS A 55 11.77 -5.11 -2.68
N MET A 56 11.43 -5.38 -3.94
CA MET A 56 12.38 -5.29 -5.05
C MET A 56 11.91 -4.28 -6.10
N CYS A 57 12.75 -3.30 -6.42
CA CYS A 57 12.45 -2.25 -7.38
C CYS A 57 13.41 -2.25 -8.58
N THR A 58 12.91 -1.84 -9.75
CA THR A 58 13.77 -1.49 -10.91
C THR A 58 14.59 -0.23 -10.60
N ARG A 59 15.73 -0.07 -11.29
CA ARG A 59 16.58 1.13 -11.19
C ARG A 59 16.14 2.26 -12.14
N SER A 60 14.85 2.34 -12.46
CA SER A 60 14.26 3.38 -13.33
C SER A 60 13.68 4.54 -12.53
N GLN A 61 13.29 5.62 -13.22
CA GLN A 61 12.56 6.75 -12.63
C GLN A 61 11.23 6.94 -13.39
N PRO A 62 10.06 6.62 -12.80
CA PRO A 62 9.88 6.02 -11.47
C PRO A 62 10.36 4.57 -11.39
N GLY A 63 10.70 4.13 -10.18
CA GLY A 63 11.03 2.73 -9.92
C GLY A 63 9.75 1.89 -9.93
N GLN A 64 9.80 0.72 -10.55
CA GLN A 64 8.70 -0.26 -10.51
C GLN A 64 9.05 -1.30 -9.45
N CYS A 65 8.26 -1.37 -8.40
CA CYS A 65 8.51 -2.18 -7.22
C CYS A 65 7.49 -3.30 -7.09
N ARG A 66 7.94 -4.48 -6.69
CA ARG A 66 7.12 -5.64 -6.36
C ARG A 66 7.50 -6.22 -5.01
N CYS A 67 6.53 -6.79 -4.31
CA CYS A 67 6.80 -7.53 -3.09
C CYS A 67 7.18 -8.97 -3.43
N LEU A 68 8.27 -9.47 -2.84
CA LEU A 68 8.74 -10.85 -3.02
C LEU A 68 8.38 -11.76 -1.86
N ASP A 69 7.63 -11.25 -0.89
CA ASP A 69 7.19 -12.05 0.24
C ASP A 69 6.16 -13.10 -0.22
N THR A 70 6.24 -14.27 0.40
CA THR A 70 5.29 -15.36 0.22
C THR A 70 4.58 -15.60 1.54
N ASN A 71 3.25 -15.64 1.49
CA ASN A 71 2.35 -15.93 2.61
C ASN A 71 1.46 -17.14 2.26
N ASP A 72 0.65 -17.61 3.20
CA ASP A 72 -0.43 -18.58 2.96
C ASP A 72 -1.81 -17.92 2.77
N PHE A 73 -1.83 -16.59 2.64
CA PHE A 73 -3.02 -15.76 2.46
C PHE A 73 -2.78 -14.65 1.41
N CYS A 74 -3.86 -14.01 0.98
CA CYS A 74 -3.84 -12.79 0.16
C CYS A 74 -4.31 -11.59 0.98
N TYR A 75 -3.66 -10.43 0.81
CA TYR A 75 -4.16 -9.18 1.36
C TYR A 75 -5.49 -8.77 0.69
N LYS A 76 -6.26 -7.90 1.37
CA LYS A 76 -7.45 -7.28 0.76
C LYS A 76 -7.07 -6.46 -0.48
N PRO A 77 -7.97 -6.30 -1.47
CA PRO A 77 -7.75 -5.39 -2.59
C PRO A 77 -7.45 -3.95 -2.14
N CYS A 78 -6.68 -3.22 -2.94
CA CYS A 78 -6.26 -1.85 -2.64
C CYS A 78 -7.36 -0.83 -2.88
N LYS A 79 -8.22 -1.05 -3.87
CA LYS A 79 -9.42 -0.24 -4.09
C LYS A 79 -10.63 -0.99 -3.57
N SER A 80 -11.47 -0.30 -2.82
CA SER A 80 -12.82 -0.79 -2.57
C SER A 80 -13.55 -0.86 -3.92
N ARG A 81 -14.46 -1.83 -4.10
CA ARG A 81 -15.17 -2.00 -5.38
C ARG A 81 -16.21 -0.89 -5.65
N ASP A 82 -16.30 0.10 -4.77
CA ASP A 82 -17.35 1.11 -4.72
C ASP A 82 -16.89 2.51 -5.19
N ASP A 83 -15.74 2.61 -5.88
CA ASP A 83 -15.21 3.85 -6.50
C ASP A 83 -15.62 4.03 -7.99
#